data_AF-Q2HDT5-F1
#
_entry.id   AF-Q2HDT5-F1
#
_cell.length_a   1.000
_cell.length_b   1.000
_cell.length_c   1.000
_cell.angle_alpha   90.00
_cell.angle_beta   90.00
_cell.angle_gamma   90.00
#
_symmetry.space_group_name_H-M   'P 1'
#
loop_
_entity.id
_entity.type
_entity.pdbx_description
1 polymer ?
#
loop_
_entity_poly.entity_id
_entity_poly.type
_entity_poly.pdbx_seq_one_letter_code
_entity_poly.pdbx_strand_id
1 'polypeptide(L)' 'MHPHVYSNGIICLDLLGQQGWSPVQNVESVCMSLQSMLTGNSKDERPPGDEDFVRANRQRPKDIQFYYHDNNV' A
#
# COMPACT_ATOMS: atom_id res chain seq x y z
N MET A 1 -12.32 -3.56 -5.40
CA MET A 1 -11.42 -3.80 -4.25
C MET A 1 -10.01 -3.94 -4.78
N HIS A 2 -8.99 -3.67 -3.96
CA HIS A 2 -7.61 -3.65 -4.42
C HIS A 2 -6.71 -4.44 -3.45
N PRO A 3 -5.83 -5.34 -3.93
CA PRO A 3 -5.01 -6.20 -3.08
C PRO A 3 -4.00 -5.45 -2.22
N HIS A 4 -3.77 -4.16 -2.50
CA HIS A 4 -2.89 -3.26 -1.73
C HIS A 4 -3.63 -2.17 -0.92
N VAL A 5 -4.97 -2.13 -0.90
CA VAL A 5 -5.74 -1.11 -0.19
C VAL A 5 -6.61 -1.74 0.89
N TYR A 6 -6.29 -1.44 2.15
CA TYR A 6 -7.06 -1.86 3.32
C TYR A 6 -8.39 -1.11 3.42
N SER A 7 -9.35 -1.70 4.11
CA SER A 7 -10.70 -1.15 4.27
C SER A 7 -10.79 0.15 5.06
N ASN A 8 -9.77 0.47 5.85
CA ASN A 8 -9.61 1.75 6.53
C ASN A 8 -8.89 2.82 5.67
N GLY A 9 -8.61 2.52 4.39
CA GLY A 9 -7.98 3.43 3.43
C GLY A 9 -6.45 3.45 3.50
N ILE A 10 -5.82 2.60 4.32
CA ILE A 10 -4.36 2.46 4.34
C ILE A 10 -3.92 1.74 3.07
N ILE A 11 -2.83 2.23 2.46
CA ILE A 11 -2.27 1.69 1.22
C ILE A 11 -0.92 1.04 1.53
N CYS A 12 -0.79 -0.25 1.18
CA CYS A 12 0.43 -1.02 1.30
C CYS A 12 1.23 -0.92 -0.01
N LEU A 13 2.02 0.13 -0.14
CA LEU A 13 2.90 0.37 -1.28
C LEU A 13 4.29 0.74 -0.76
N ASP A 14 5.31 0.06 -1.26
CA ASP A 14 6.72 0.24 -0.90
C ASP A 14 7.19 1.70 -1.06
N LEU A 15 6.73 2.37 -2.11
CA LEU A 15 6.97 3.79 -2.40
C LEU A 15 6.49 4.74 -1.29
N LEU A 16 5.47 4.34 -0.52
CA LEU A 16 4.95 5.13 0.61
C LEU A 16 5.65 4.77 1.94
N GLY A 17 6.37 3.65 1.97
CA GLY A 17 7.12 3.19 3.12
C GLY A 17 8.57 3.66 3.14
N GLN A 18 9.25 3.44 4.26
CA GLN A 18 10.67 3.78 4.41
C GLN A 18 11.60 3.00 3.46
N GLN A 19 11.13 1.86 2.92
CA GLN A 19 11.95 1.00 2.06
C GLN A 19 12.01 1.48 0.60
N GLY A 20 10.92 1.99 0.04
CA GLY A 20 10.86 2.44 -1.36
C GLY A 20 10.88 3.95 -1.54
N TRP A 21 10.56 4.73 -0.49
CA TRP A 21 10.58 6.19 -0.57
C TRP A 21 12.01 6.74 -0.60
N SER A 22 12.26 7.71 -1.48
CA SER A 22 13.49 8.51 -1.46
C SER A 22 13.21 9.99 -1.76
N PRO A 23 14.09 10.92 -1.34
CA PRO A 23 13.87 12.36 -1.52
C PRO A 23 13.76 12.83 -2.99
N VAL A 24 14.10 11.97 -3.96
CA VAL A 24 13.94 12.28 -5.40
C VAL A 24 12.48 12.24 -5.84
N GLN A 25 11.61 11.56 -5.08
CA GLN A 25 10.19 11.42 -5.40
C GLN A 25 9.45 12.70 -5.00
N ASN A 26 8.59 13.18 -5.91
CA ASN A 26 7.71 14.32 -5.66
C ASN A 26 6.25 13.84 -5.49
N VAL A 27 5.36 14.74 -5.08
CA VAL A 27 3.96 14.37 -4.85
C VAL A 27 3.29 13.90 -6.15
N GLU A 28 3.66 14.49 -7.28
CA GLU A 28 3.12 14.14 -8.60
C GLU A 28 3.50 12.71 -9.00
N SER A 29 4.77 12.32 -8.85
CA SER A 29 5.24 10.97 -9.17
C SER A 29 4.56 9.93 -8.29
N VAL A 30 4.34 10.24 -7.01
CA VAL A 30 3.56 9.39 -6.10
C VAL A 30 2.12 9.25 -6.58
N CYS A 31 1.46 10.34 -6.97
CA CYS A 31 0.09 10.30 -7.51
C CYS A 31 0.01 9.48 -8.80
N MET A 32 0.99 9.62 -9.71
CA MET A 32 1.07 8.85 -10.94
C MET A 32 1.25 7.34 -10.66
N SER A 33 2.12 6.97 -9.71
CA SER A 33 2.28 5.59 -9.28
C SER A 33 1.00 5.01 -8.69
N LEU A 34 0.29 5.77 -7.85
CA LEU A 34 -1.00 5.34 -7.29
C LEU A 34 -2.07 5.15 -8.37
N GLN A 35 -2.16 6.07 -9.33
CA GLN A 35 -3.09 5.92 -10.45
C GLN A 35 -2.76 4.68 -11.28
N SER A 36 -1.48 4.49 -11.63
CA SER A 36 -1.01 3.31 -12.36
C SER A 36 -1.40 2.02 -11.62
N MET A 37 -1.09 1.93 -10.33
CA MET A 37 -1.46 0.79 -9.48
C MET A 37 -2.97 0.52 -9.51
N LEU A 38 -3.80 1.54 -9.33
CA LEU A 38 -5.26 1.38 -9.33
C LEU A 38 -5.82 0.97 -10.69
N THR A 39 -5.28 1.52 -11.78
CA THR A 39 -5.73 1.19 -13.15
C THR A 39 -5.25 -0.18 -13.62
N GLY A 40 -4.11 -0.65 -13.13
CA GLY A 40 -3.53 -1.97 -13.46
C GLY A 40 -4.17 -3.13 -12.70
N ASN A 41 -5.11 -2.86 -11.79
CA ASN A 41 -5.70 -3.89 -10.97
C ASN A 41 -6.64 -4.81 -11.76
N SER A 42 -6.34 -6.11 -11.72
CA SER A 42 -7.15 -7.18 -12.31
C SER A 42 -7.86 -8.05 -11.27
N LYS A 43 -7.61 -7.80 -9.97
CA LYS A 43 -8.14 -8.62 -8.87
C LYS A 43 -9.12 -7.82 -8.02
N ASP A 44 -10.33 -8.34 -7.86
CA ASP A 44 -11.33 -7.73 -6.98
C ASP A 44 -11.27 -8.29 -5.56
N GLU A 45 -10.11 -8.15 -4.91
CA GLU A 45 -9.86 -8.66 -3.55
C GLU A 45 -9.24 -7.58 -2.66
N ARG A 46 -9.25 -7.82 -1.34
CA ARG A 46 -8.58 -6.97 -0.35
C ARG A 46 -7.25 -7.60 0.08
N PRO A 47 -6.34 -6.83 0.72
CA PRO A 47 -5.12 -7.38 1.27
C PRO A 47 -5.42 -8.55 2.22
N PRO A 48 -4.54 -9.56 2.27
CA PRO A 48 -4.67 -10.66 3.22
C PRO A 48 -4.64 -10.11 4.65
N GLY A 49 -5.56 -10.57 5.49
CA GLY A 49 -5.68 -10.11 6.89
C GLY A 49 -6.26 -8.70 7.05
N ASP A 50 -7.01 -8.17 6.06
CA ASP A 50 -7.64 -6.85 6.14
C ASP A 50 -8.42 -6.61 7.44
N GLU A 51 -9.32 -7.53 7.82
CA GLU A 51 -10.13 -7.35 9.02
C GLU A 51 -9.28 -7.29 10.30
N ASP A 52 -8.31 -8.18 10.43
CA ASP A 52 -7.45 -8.26 11.61
C ASP A 52 -6.53 -7.04 11.68
N PHE A 53 -5.97 -6.63 10.55
CA PHE A 53 -5.15 -5.44 10.45
C PHE A 53 -5.93 -4.18 10.82
N VAL A 54 -7.13 -3.99 10.28
CA VAL A 54 -7.96 -2.82 10.58
C VAL A 54 -8.40 -2.80 12.05
N ARG A 55 -8.68 -3.95 12.66
CA ARG A 55 -9.05 -4.04 14.08
C ARG A 55 -7.86 -3.79 15.00
N ALA A 56 -6.69 -4.34 14.68
CA ALA A 56 -5.51 -4.31 15.54
C ALA A 56 -4.66 -3.04 15.37
N ASN A 57 -4.65 -2.45 14.17
CA ASN A 57 -3.78 -1.32 13.87
C ASN A 57 -4.23 -0.05 14.58
N ARG A 58 -3.34 0.47 15.45
CA ARG A 58 -3.48 1.77 16.13
C ARG A 58 -2.37 2.75 15.74
N GLN A 59 -1.51 2.36 14.81
CA GLN A 59 -0.36 3.14 14.39
C GLN A 59 -0.73 4.08 13.25
N ARG A 60 0.01 5.18 13.13
CA ARG A 60 -0.09 6.06 11.97
C ARG A 60 0.43 5.30 10.75
N PRO A 61 -0.13 5.51 9.54
CA PRO A 61 0.26 4.79 8.34
C PRO A 61 1.78 4.76 8.08
N LYS A 62 2.49 5.85 8.39
CA LYS A 62 3.94 5.97 8.25
C LYS A 62 4.78 5.12 9.21
N ASP A 63 4.21 4.74 10.35
CA ASP A 63 4.90 4.00 11.41
C ASP A 63 4.63 2.47 11.28
N ILE A 64 3.80 2.07 10.32
CA ILE A 64 3.45 0.68 10.04
C ILE A 64 4.57 0.05 9.23
N GLN A 65 5.13 -1.04 9.73
CA GLN A 65 6.05 -1.88 8.97
C GLN A 65 5.23 -2.89 8.17
N PHE A 66 4.96 -2.56 6.91
CA PHE A 66 4.33 -3.50 6.00
C PHE A 66 5.30 -4.63 5.66
N TYR A 67 4.81 -5.87 5.76
CA TYR A 67 5.49 -7.02 5.18
C TYR A 67 5.07 -7.13 3.72
N TYR A 68 5.92 -6.65 2.83
CA TYR A 68 5.70 -6.75 1.39
C TYR A 68 5.92 -8.20 0.97
N HIS A 69 4.84 -8.87 0.57
CA HIS A 69 4.91 -10.20 -0.02
C HIS A 69 5.13 -10.05 -1.54
N ASP A 70 6.26 -9.46 -1.93
CA ASP A 70 6.70 -9.45 -3.32
C ASP A 70 8.10 -10.08 -3.39
N ASN A 71 8.12 -11.41 -3.31
CA ASN A 71 9.25 -12.20 -3.74
C ASN A 71 8.73 -13.13 -4.85
N ASN A 72 9.12 -12.81 -6.09
CA ASN A 72 8.82 -13.49 -7.36
C ASN A 72 7.46 -13.19 -8.01
N VAL A 73 7.47 -12.15 -8.85
CA VAL A 73 7.07 -12.23 -10.26
C VAL A 73 7.94 -11.29 -11.09
#